data_AF-A0A5Q4FT09-F1
#
_entry.id   AF-A0A5Q4FT09-F1
#
_cell.length_a   1.000
_cell.length_b   1.000
_cell.length_c   1.000
_cell.angle_alpha   90.00
_cell.angle_beta   90.00
_cell.angle_gamma   90.00
#
_symmetry.space_group_name_H-M   'P 1'
#
loop_
_entity.id
_entity.type
_entity.pdbx_description
1 polymer ?
#
loop_
_entity_poly.entity_id
_entity_poly.type
_entity_poly.pdbx_seq_one_letter_code
_entity_poly.pdbx_strand_id
1 'polypeptide(L)'
;MVIRGGIIEDRTDEELRKRARDAETRVGLVAQSVLLAAAVDVSHVCQRDRRVSRYGQVNLSTVDRLHRAGFAILPTLDEPHYSVVLPDLTSETMQRFRSCFDPAQPNPPSTLPG
;
A
#
# COMPACT_ATOMS: atom_id res chain seq x y z
N MET A 1 -4.90 -0.58 -10.41
CA MET A 1 -3.74 0.06 -9.78
C MET A 1 -3.79 -0.18 -8.29
N VAL A 2 -2.64 -0.48 -7.67
CA VAL A 2 -2.49 -0.59 -6.23
C VAL A 2 -1.73 0.64 -5.75
N ILE A 3 -2.28 1.35 -4.77
CA ILE A 3 -1.69 2.56 -4.19
C ILE A 3 -1.28 2.26 -2.77
N ARG A 4 -0.03 2.59 -2.44
CA ARG A 4 0.47 2.54 -1.07
C ARG A 4 0.75 3.96 -0.59
N GLY A 5 0.09 4.35 0.49
CA GLY A 5 0.23 5.67 1.11
C GLY A 5 1.59 5.86 1.78
N GLY A 6 2.24 6.98 1.49
CA GLY A 6 3.59 7.31 1.97
C GLY A 6 4.69 6.60 1.18
N ILE A 7 5.93 7.04 1.38
CA ILE A 7 7.12 6.63 0.63
C ILE A 7 7.65 5.33 1.23
N ILE A 8 7.81 4.29 0.41
CA ILE A 8 8.25 2.96 0.89
C ILE A 8 9.75 2.96 1.10
N GLU A 9 10.46 3.70 0.26
CA GLU A 9 11.89 3.90 0.24
C GLU A 9 12.38 4.54 1.55
N ASP A 10 11.62 5.50 2.09
CA ASP A 10 11.96 6.19 3.35
C ASP A 10 11.66 5.37 4.60
N ARG A 11 11.02 4.20 4.47
CA ARG A 11 10.71 3.35 5.62
C ARG A 11 11.81 2.35 5.86
N THR A 12 12.20 2.20 7.11
CA THR A 12 13.07 1.09 7.52
C THR A 12 12.29 -0.23 7.47
N ASP A 13 13.00 -1.35 7.33
CA ASP A 13 12.36 -2.67 7.40
C ASP A 13 11.68 -2.89 8.77
N GLU A 14 12.21 -2.31 9.84
CA GLU A 14 11.61 -2.39 11.16
C GLU A 14 10.24 -1.71 11.20
N GLU A 15 10.08 -0.54 10.58
CA GLU A 15 8.79 0.14 10.49
C GLU A 15 7.77 -0.64 9.67
N LEU A 16 8.20 -1.24 8.55
CA LEU A 16 7.32 -2.10 7.74
C LEU A 16 6.88 -3.33 8.53
N ARG A 17 7.81 -4.01 9.21
CA ARG A 17 7.51 -5.17 10.06
C ARG A 17 6.57 -4.81 11.21
N LYS A 18 6.79 -3.67 11.87
CA LYS A 18 5.92 -3.19 12.94
C LYS A 18 4.48 -3.04 12.46
N ARG A 19 4.27 -2.35 11.33
CA ARG A 19 2.93 -2.20 10.73
C ARG A 19 2.29 -3.52 10.32
N ALA A 20 3.10 -4.46 9.81
CA ALA A 20 2.60 -5.79 9.46
C ALA A 20 2.14 -6.58 10.69
N ARG A 21 2.84 -6.46 11.83
CA ARG A 21 2.43 -7.05 13.11
C ARG A 21 1.21 -6.35 13.72
N ASP A 22 1.09 -5.03 13.54
CA ASP A 22 -0.10 -4.30 13.96
C ASP A 22 -1.34 -4.82 13.20
N ALA A 23 -1.19 -5.19 11.92
CA ALA A 23 -2.24 -5.85 11.15
C ALA A 23 -2.55 -7.26 11.69
N GLU A 24 -1.51 -8.04 12.05
CA GLU A 24 -1.69 -9.38 12.63
C GLU A 24 -2.54 -9.33 13.91
N THR A 25 -2.27 -8.35 14.78
CA THR A 25 -3.05 -8.15 16.01
C THR A 25 -4.51 -7.79 15.73
N ARG A 26 -4.78 -7.06 14.64
CA ARG A 26 -6.12 -6.54 14.31
C ARG A 26 -6.98 -7.52 13.53
N VAL A 27 -6.38 -8.28 12.61
CA VAL A 27 -7.10 -9.10 11.62
C VAL A 27 -6.54 -10.53 11.48
N GLY A 28 -5.58 -10.92 12.32
CA GLY A 28 -5.00 -12.26 12.32
C GLY A 28 -4.04 -12.55 11.16
N LEU A 29 -3.61 -11.53 10.42
CA LEU A 29 -2.76 -11.66 9.24
C LEU A 29 -1.61 -10.65 9.26
N VAL A 30 -0.41 -11.13 8.95
CA VAL A 30 0.75 -10.28 8.69
C VAL A 30 0.58 -9.63 7.31
N ALA A 31 0.26 -8.33 7.27
CA ALA A 31 -0.08 -7.69 6.00
C ALA A 31 0.26 -6.19 5.94
N GLN A 32 0.45 -5.68 4.71
CA GLN A 32 0.58 -4.25 4.44
C GLN A 32 -0.73 -3.70 3.85
N SER A 33 -1.22 -2.59 4.40
CA SER A 33 -2.42 -1.92 3.87
C SER A 33 -2.11 -1.15 2.60
N VAL A 34 -2.96 -1.34 1.60
CA VAL A 34 -2.93 -0.65 0.30
C VAL A 34 -4.36 -0.28 -0.10
N LEU A 35 -4.48 0.65 -1.03
CA LEU A 35 -5.74 0.97 -1.68
C LEU A 35 -5.76 0.36 -3.09
N LEU A 36 -6.88 -0.25 -3.47
CA LEU A 36 -7.08 -0.73 -4.83
C LEU A 36 -7.94 0.26 -5.61
N ALA A 37 -7.41 0.75 -6.72
CA ALA A 37 -8.09 1.67 -7.62
C ALA A 37 -8.19 1.03 -9.01
N ALA A 38 -9.40 0.67 -9.44
CA ALA A 38 -9.66 0.10 -10.75
C ALA A 38 -9.75 1.22 -11.81
N ALA A 39 -8.87 1.18 -12.82
CA ALA A 39 -8.92 2.01 -14.04
C ALA A 39 -8.99 3.54 -13.84
N VAL A 40 -8.57 4.07 -12.69
CA VAL A 40 -8.48 5.52 -12.42
C VAL A 40 -7.04 5.90 -12.10
N ASP A 41 -6.68 7.16 -12.34
CA ASP A 41 -5.36 7.70 -11.99
C ASP A 41 -5.29 8.12 -10.50
N VAL A 42 -4.09 8.50 -10.04
CA VAL A 42 -3.87 8.95 -8.66
C VAL A 42 -4.64 10.23 -8.34
N SER A 43 -4.81 11.12 -9.31
CA SER A 43 -5.58 12.36 -9.14
C SER A 43 -7.03 12.08 -8.75
N HIS A 44 -7.67 11.15 -9.45
CA HIS A 44 -9.03 10.74 -9.17
C HIS A 44 -9.14 10.11 -7.77
N VAL A 45 -8.14 9.33 -7.36
CA VAL A 45 -8.13 8.75 -6.01
C VAL A 45 -7.93 9.83 -4.94
N CYS A 46 -7.00 10.77 -5.12
CA CYS A 46 -6.77 11.87 -4.19
C CYS A 46 -7.98 12.79 -4.02
N GLN A 47 -8.83 12.92 -5.05
CA GLN A 47 -10.09 13.66 -4.99
C GLN A 47 -11.20 12.93 -4.22
N ARG A 48 -11.07 11.62 -3.99
CA ARG A 48 -12.11 10.80 -3.35
C ARG A 48 -11.70 10.27 -1.97
N ASP A 49 -10.41 10.07 -1.74
CA ASP A 49 -9.87 9.57 -0.48
C ASP A 49 -8.90 10.58 0.15
N ARG A 50 -9.37 11.25 1.20
CA ARG A 50 -8.58 12.23 1.98
C ARG A 50 -7.33 11.63 2.62
N ARG A 51 -7.31 10.32 2.88
CA ARG A 51 -6.13 9.66 3.48
C ARG A 51 -5.01 9.63 2.47
N VAL A 52 -5.31 9.26 1.22
CA VAL A 52 -4.33 9.23 0.14
C VAL A 52 -3.75 10.61 -0.08
N SER A 53 -4.58 11.65 -0.17
CA SER A 53 -4.10 13.02 -0.42
C SER A 53 -3.18 13.55 0.68
N ARG A 54 -3.41 13.20 1.96
CA ARG A 54 -2.57 13.60 3.11
C ARG A 54 -1.14 13.06 3.11
N TYR A 55 -0.85 11.97 2.39
CA TYR A 55 0.50 11.40 2.40
C TYR A 55 1.54 12.21 1.63
N GLY A 56 1.11 13.18 0.79
CA GLY A 56 1.99 14.02 -0.04
C GLY A 56 2.65 13.28 -1.21
N GLN A 57 2.99 12.00 -1.03
CA GLN A 57 3.53 11.10 -2.05
C GLN A 57 2.97 9.68 -1.89
N VAL A 58 2.94 8.93 -2.98
CA VAL A 58 2.48 7.53 -3.02
C VAL A 58 3.40 6.67 -3.86
N ASN A 59 3.48 5.39 -3.51
CA ASN A 59 4.05 4.36 -4.37
C ASN A 59 2.93 3.63 -5.11
N LEU A 60 3.20 3.26 -6.37
CA LEU A 60 2.26 2.53 -7.21
C LEU A 60 2.71 1.11 -7.49
N SER A 61 1.74 0.22 -7.69
CA SER A 61 1.93 -1.14 -8.17
C SER A 61 0.70 -1.62 -8.95
N THR A 62 0.72 -2.88 -9.38
CA THR A 62 -0.41 -3.58 -9.99
C THR A 62 -0.70 -4.88 -9.24
N VAL A 63 -1.95 -5.33 -9.32
CA VAL A 63 -2.36 -6.64 -8.76
C VAL A 63 -1.55 -7.77 -9.37
N ASP A 64 -1.36 -7.75 -10.70
CA ASP A 64 -0.56 -8.75 -11.42
C ASP A 64 0.89 -8.80 -10.91
N ARG A 65 1.54 -7.65 -10.70
CA ARG A 65 2.93 -7.60 -10.21
C ARG A 65 3.05 -8.21 -8.81
N LEU A 66 2.12 -7.88 -7.92
CA LEU A 66 2.08 -8.44 -6.56
C LEU A 66 1.80 -9.95 -6.56
N HIS A 67 0.84 -10.41 -7.38
CA HIS A 67 0.55 -11.84 -7.53
C HIS A 67 1.74 -12.62 -8.08
N ARG A 68 2.42 -12.10 -9.11
CA ARG A 68 3.64 -12.72 -9.67
C ARG A 68 4.79 -12.78 -8.67
N ALA A 69 4.84 -11.85 -7.73
CA ALA A 69 5.80 -11.87 -6.62
C ALA A 69 5.37 -12.78 -5.46
N GLY A 70 4.26 -13.51 -5.60
CA GLY A 70 3.77 -14.49 -4.63
C GLY A 70 2.97 -13.89 -3.48
N PHE A 71 2.53 -12.64 -3.59
CA PHE A 71 1.71 -12.01 -2.56
C PHE A 71 0.22 -12.18 -2.86
N ALA A 72 -0.57 -12.52 -1.84
CA ALA A 72 -2.03 -12.49 -1.92
C ALA A 72 -2.55 -11.09 -1.59
N ILE A 73 -3.62 -10.67 -2.27
CA ILE A 73 -4.33 -9.42 -1.97
C ILE A 73 -5.71 -9.77 -1.46
N LEU A 74 -6.02 -9.34 -0.23
CA LEU A 74 -7.30 -9.60 0.41
C LEU A 74 -8.07 -8.29 0.63
N PRO A 75 -9.39 -8.25 0.39
CA PRO A 75 -10.19 -7.10 0.79
C PRO A 75 -10.17 -6.96 2.31
N THR A 76 -9.87 -5.76 2.80
CA THR A 76 -10.16 -5.41 4.19
C THR A 76 -11.63 -4.97 4.22
N LEU A 77 -12.41 -5.50 5.16
CA LEU A 77 -13.88 -5.48 5.16
C LEU A 77 -14.53 -4.08 5.28
N ASP A 78 -13.73 -3.00 5.26
CA ASP A 78 -14.16 -1.60 5.21
C ASP A 78 -13.55 -0.91 3.97
N GLU A 79 -14.40 -0.33 3.10
CA GLU A 79 -14.14 0.58 1.95
C GLU A 79 -12.72 0.63 1.31
N PRO A 80 -12.62 0.65 -0.04
CA PRO A 80 -11.77 -0.20 -0.90
C PRO A 80 -10.31 -0.37 -0.44
N HIS A 81 -10.12 -0.77 0.81
CA HIS A 81 -8.86 -1.10 1.41
C HIS A 81 -8.59 -2.56 1.17
N TYR A 82 -7.33 -2.83 0.84
CA TYR A 82 -6.85 -4.17 0.62
C TYR A 82 -5.58 -4.38 1.42
N SER A 83 -5.35 -5.62 1.77
CA SER A 83 -4.18 -6.07 2.49
C SER A 83 -3.34 -6.92 1.55
N VAL A 84 -2.09 -6.53 1.35
CA VAL A 84 -1.09 -7.42 0.75
C VAL A 84 -0.56 -8.31 1.85
N VAL A 85 -0.89 -9.60 1.79
CA VAL A 85 -0.48 -10.59 2.79
C VAL A 85 0.99 -10.92 2.58
N LEU A 86 1.75 -10.87 3.67
CA LEU A 86 3.16 -11.23 3.69
C LEU A 86 3.29 -12.64 4.27
N PRO A 87 3.97 -13.58 3.59
CA PRO A 87 4.13 -14.96 4.09
C PRO A 87 4.97 -15.01 5.38
N ASP A 88 5.90 -14.06 5.54
CA ASP A 88 6.76 -13.92 6.70
C ASP A 88 7.29 -12.47 6.79
N LEU A 89 8.10 -12.19 7.81
CA LEU A 89 8.74 -10.90 8.05
C LEU A 89 10.25 -10.88 7.76
N THR A 90 10.73 -11.85 6.97
CA THR A 90 12.15 -11.92 6.60
C THR A 90 12.55 -10.72 5.73
N SER A 91 13.82 -10.36 5.74
CA SER A 91 14.35 -9.29 4.87
C SER A 91 14.12 -9.60 3.39
N GLU A 92 14.20 -10.87 2.99
CA GLU A 92 13.93 -11.30 1.60
C GLU A 92 12.48 -10.98 1.20
N THR A 93 11.50 -11.34 2.05
CA THR A 93 10.10 -11.00 1.80
C THR A 93 9.87 -9.49 1.76
N MET A 94 10.53 -8.70 2.63
CA MET A 94 10.42 -7.24 2.59
C MET A 94 11.03 -6.65 1.31
N GLN A 95 12.18 -7.15 0.87
CA GLN A 95 12.83 -6.71 -0.37
C GLN A 95 11.97 -7.04 -1.60
N ARG A 96 11.43 -8.27 -1.67
CA ARG A 96 10.50 -8.68 -2.72
C ARG A 96 9.23 -7.84 -2.72
N PHE A 97 8.71 -7.49 -1.55
CA PHE A 97 7.56 -6.59 -1.44
C PHE A 97 7.89 -5.19 -1.97
N ARG A 98 9.03 -4.61 -1.58
CA ARG A 98 9.48 -3.28 -2.05
C ARG A 98 9.65 -3.23 -3.56
N SER A 99 10.26 -4.25 -4.16
CA SER A 99 10.48 -4.31 -5.61
C SER A 99 9.21 -4.42 -6.43
N CYS A 100 8.06 -4.70 -5.79
CA CYS A 100 6.77 -4.64 -6.46
C CYS A 100 6.29 -3.21 -6.69
N PHE A 101 6.89 -2.19 -6.08
CA PHE A 101 6.42 -0.82 -6.20
C PHE A 101 7.33 0.01 -7.09
N ASP A 102 6.72 0.88 -7.89
CA ASP A 102 7.44 1.93 -8.61
C ASP A 102 7.94 3.00 -7.60
N PRO A 103 8.95 3.80 -7.98
CA PRO A 103 9.42 4.90 -7.17
C PRO A 103 8.28 5.82 -6.71
N ALA A 104 8.41 6.36 -5.50
CA ALA A 104 7.40 7.27 -4.98
C ALA A 104 7.22 8.49 -5.89
N GLN A 105 5.95 8.83 -6.15
CA GLN A 105 5.57 10.01 -6.93
C GLN A 105 4.75 10.97 -6.07
N PRO A 106 4.85 12.29 -6.32
CA PRO A 106 4.06 13.28 -5.60
C PRO A 106 2.56 13.08 -5.87
N ASN A 107 1.76 13.29 -4.83
CA ASN A 107 0.33 13.42 -5.00
C ASN A 107 0.02 14.71 -5.77
N PRO A 108 -0.98 14.69 -6.66
CA PRO A 108 -1.52 15.91 -7.23
C PRO A 108 -2.17 16.77 -6.13
N PRO A 109 -2.30 18.09 -6.35
CA PRO A 109 -2.94 18.99 -5.40
C PRO A 109 -4.34 18.48 -5.02
N SER A 110 -4.60 18.34 -3.73
CA SER A 110 -5.93 18.00 -3.23
C SER A 110 -6.87 19.19 -3.41
N THR A 111 -8.02 18.98 -4.06
CA THR A 111 -9.12 19.96 -4.10
C THR A 111 -10.11 19.79 -2.94
N LEU A 112 -9.93 18.77 -2.11
CA LEU A 112 -10.78 18.53 -0.95
C LEU A 112 -10.50 19.56 0.16
N PRO A 113 -11.54 20.16 0.79
CA PRO A 113 -11.36 21.10 1.89
C PRO A 113 -10.70 20.41 3.10
N GLY A 114 -9.80 21.16 3.76
CA GLY A 114 -9.00 20.73 4.91
C GLY A 114 -9.81 20.22 6.08
#